data_AF-A0A258V2Y9-F1
#
_entry.id   AF-A0A258V2Y9-F1
#
_cell.length_a   1.000
_cell.length_b   1.000
_cell.length_c   1.000
_cell.angle_alpha   90.00
_cell.angle_beta   90.00
_cell.angle_gamma   90.00
#
_symmetry.space_group_name_H-M   'P 1'
#
loop_
_entity.id
_entity.type
_entity.pdbx_description
1 polymer ?
#
loop_
_entity_poly.entity_id
_entity_poly.type
_entity_poly.pdbx_seq_one_letter_code
_entity_poly.pdbx_strand_id
1 'polypeptide(L)'
;MALPNNTFFADTLNLAKTPAHVSKYIKVIGFTFFLIPFIALFLPWQQNVTAMGKVTAFAPSERVQSIDAPLNGVISKWYVQEGSKVNKGDPLLEISDIDPMFKERLQAQRDNLRTKLSAKESELQSYELQQRNLVSSRDAKISAAQYKLDVAKQKILSSAETLSATQATVDAAEFQINRLKRLYPVLATPVSECRGNDMF
;
A
#
# COMPACT_ATOMS: atom_id res chain seq x y z
N MET A 1 -2.27 70.22 -129.24
CA MET A 1 -2.69 68.82 -128.97
C MET A 1 -3.24 68.80 -127.55
N ALA A 2 -4.56 68.66 -127.41
CA ALA A 2 -5.31 69.00 -126.20
C ALA A 2 -5.08 68.01 -125.03
N LEU A 3 -5.09 68.53 -123.81
CA LEU A 3 -4.86 67.80 -122.55
C LEU A 3 -6.06 66.90 -122.18
N PRO A 4 -5.84 65.67 -121.65
CA PRO A 4 -6.91 64.75 -121.28
C PRO A 4 -7.59 65.12 -119.95
N ASN A 5 -8.87 64.76 -119.88
CA ASN A 5 -9.91 65.21 -118.96
C ASN A 5 -9.73 64.73 -117.49
N ASN A 6 -10.07 65.58 -116.53
CA ASN A 6 -9.65 65.51 -115.12
C ASN A 6 -10.52 64.59 -114.23
N THR A 7 -11.33 63.72 -114.82
CA THR A 7 -12.39 62.97 -114.11
C THR A 7 -11.90 61.68 -113.45
N PHE A 8 -10.79 61.12 -113.90
CA PHE A 8 -10.26 59.85 -113.37
C PHE A 8 -9.76 59.93 -111.92
N PHE A 9 -9.20 61.07 -111.50
CA PHE A 9 -8.66 61.22 -110.13
C PHE A 9 -9.76 61.41 -109.06
N ALA A 10 -10.92 61.95 -109.44
CA ALA A 10 -12.04 62.12 -108.52
C ALA A 10 -12.71 60.77 -108.18
N ASP A 11 -12.77 59.85 -109.15
CA ASP A 11 -13.38 58.52 -108.97
C ASP A 11 -12.51 57.59 -108.11
N THR A 12 -11.19 57.65 -108.23
CA THR A 12 -10.29 56.84 -107.37
C THR A 12 -10.30 57.29 -105.91
N LEU A 13 -10.49 58.59 -105.65
CA LEU A 13 -10.65 59.13 -104.30
C LEU A 13 -11.99 58.76 -103.65
N ASN A 14 -13.08 58.62 -104.42
CA ASN A 14 -14.36 58.14 -103.91
C ASN A 14 -14.36 56.62 -103.64
N LEU A 15 -13.55 55.84 -104.37
CA LEU A 15 -13.39 54.40 -104.10
C LEU A 15 -12.57 54.10 -102.84
N ALA A 16 -11.74 55.06 -102.40
CA ALA A 16 -10.97 55.00 -101.15
C ALA A 16 -11.76 55.47 -99.91
N LYS A 17 -13.01 55.95 -100.07
CA LYS A 17 -13.85 56.28 -98.92
C LYS A 17 -14.27 54.99 -98.23
N THR A 18 -13.72 54.77 -97.03
CA THR A 18 -14.14 53.72 -96.11
C THR A 18 -15.68 53.70 -96.02
N PRO A 19 -16.33 52.56 -96.33
CA PRO A 19 -17.78 52.48 -96.34
C PRO A 19 -18.32 52.88 -94.96
N ALA A 20 -19.36 53.71 -94.95
CA ALA A 20 -19.85 54.37 -93.73
C ALA A 20 -20.15 53.38 -92.59
N HIS A 21 -20.55 52.15 -92.91
CA HIS A 21 -20.80 51.07 -91.97
C HIS A 21 -19.55 50.68 -91.15
N VAL A 22 -18.37 50.60 -91.75
CA VAL A 22 -17.12 50.23 -91.06
C VAL A 22 -16.74 51.29 -90.02
N SER A 23 -16.86 52.57 -90.38
CA SER A 23 -16.61 53.67 -89.43
C SER A 23 -17.59 53.67 -88.26
N LYS A 24 -18.84 53.22 -88.48
CA LYS A 24 -19.87 53.10 -87.44
C LYS A 24 -19.53 51.96 -86.47
N TYR A 25 -19.11 50.80 -86.97
CA TYR A 25 -18.70 49.67 -86.13
C TYR A 25 -17.48 49.99 -85.27
N ILE A 26 -16.45 50.65 -85.84
CA ILE A 26 -15.24 51.03 -85.09
C ILE A 26 -15.57 52.00 -83.94
N LYS A 27 -16.45 52.98 -84.18
CA LYS A 27 -16.89 53.91 -83.12
C LYS A 27 -17.69 53.21 -82.03
N VAL A 28 -18.58 52.28 -82.38
CA VAL A 28 -19.38 51.51 -81.42
C VAL A 28 -18.49 50.57 -80.59
N ILE A 29 -17.52 49.90 -81.21
CA ILE A 29 -16.59 49.02 -80.50
C ILE A 29 -15.70 49.83 -79.55
N GLY A 30 -15.15 50.96 -80.02
CA GLY A 30 -14.35 51.85 -79.19
C GLY A 30 -15.14 52.40 -78.00
N PHE A 31 -16.38 52.84 -78.21
CA PHE A 31 -17.23 53.33 -77.14
C PHE A 31 -17.57 52.23 -76.12
N THR A 32 -17.95 51.04 -76.60
CA THR A 32 -18.29 49.89 -75.75
C THR A 32 -17.10 49.41 -74.92
N PHE A 33 -15.88 49.43 -75.47
CA PHE A 33 -14.65 49.03 -74.78
C PHE A 33 -14.36 49.90 -73.54
N PHE A 34 -14.64 51.20 -73.61
CA PHE A 34 -14.48 52.11 -72.46
C PHE A 34 -15.70 52.11 -71.53
N LEU A 35 -16.91 51.90 -72.06
CA LEU A 35 -18.14 51.96 -71.28
C LEU A 35 -18.30 50.77 -70.32
N ILE A 36 -17.93 49.55 -70.75
CA ILE A 36 -18.07 48.32 -69.95
C ILE A 36 -17.31 48.38 -68.61
N PRO A 37 -15.99 48.66 -68.57
CA PRO A 37 -15.26 48.72 -67.29
C PRO A 37 -15.70 49.90 -66.43
N PHE A 38 -16.14 51.01 -67.04
CA PHE A 38 -16.68 52.15 -66.31
C PHE A 38 -17.95 51.79 -65.53
N ILE A 39 -18.85 51.02 -66.14
CA ILE A 39 -20.05 50.49 -65.46
C ILE A 39 -19.65 49.46 -64.40
N ALA A 40 -18.68 48.58 -64.68
CA ALA A 40 -18.22 47.54 -63.76
C ALA A 40 -17.65 48.09 -62.44
N LEU A 41 -17.10 49.31 -62.44
CA LEU A 41 -16.61 49.97 -61.21
C LEU A 41 -17.75 50.33 -60.23
N PHE A 42 -18.94 50.61 -60.77
CA PHE A 42 -20.14 50.90 -59.97
C PHE A 42 -20.92 49.64 -59.61
N LEU A 43 -20.53 48.46 -60.10
CA LEU A 43 -21.04 47.21 -59.55
C LEU A 43 -20.37 47.00 -58.18
N PRO A 44 -21.16 46.80 -57.10
CA PRO A 44 -20.62 46.47 -55.79
C PRO A 44 -20.09 45.04 -55.82
N TRP A 45 -18.92 44.83 -56.42
CA TRP A 45 -18.26 43.54 -56.43
C TRP A 45 -17.80 43.23 -55.00
N GLN A 46 -18.60 42.40 -54.32
CA GLN A 46 -18.25 41.88 -53.01
C GLN A 46 -17.58 40.52 -53.19
N GLN A 47 -16.33 40.43 -52.73
CA GLN A 47 -15.64 39.16 -52.58
C GLN A 47 -16.17 38.49 -51.32
N ASN A 48 -17.00 37.45 -51.47
CA ASN A 48 -17.42 36.62 -50.35
C ASN A 48 -16.20 35.86 -49.81
N VAL A 49 -15.64 36.35 -48.70
CA VAL A 49 -14.58 35.65 -47.97
C VAL A 49 -15.22 34.98 -46.75
N THR A 50 -15.39 33.66 -46.81
CA THR A 50 -15.84 32.88 -45.66
C THR A 50 -14.68 32.74 -44.69
N ALA A 51 -14.71 33.51 -43.59
CA ALA A 51 -13.77 33.35 -42.49
C ALA A 51 -14.36 32.44 -41.41
N MET A 52 -13.59 31.44 -40.95
CA MET A 52 -13.92 30.66 -39.77
C MET A 52 -13.23 31.29 -38.56
N GLY A 53 -14.01 31.71 -37.56
CA GLY A 53 -13.52 32.25 -36.29
C GLY A 53 -13.95 31.39 -35.11
N LYS A 54 -13.07 31.23 -34.11
CA LYS A 54 -13.39 30.59 -32.84
C LYS A 54 -13.53 31.66 -31.76
N VAL A 55 -14.67 31.72 -31.09
CA VAL A 55 -14.88 32.64 -29.96
C VAL A 55 -14.09 32.10 -28.77
N THR A 56 -13.09 32.86 -28.30
CA THR A 56 -12.31 32.54 -27.10
C THR A 56 -12.41 33.70 -26.12
N ALA A 57 -12.37 33.39 -24.81
CA ALA A 57 -12.40 34.40 -23.78
C ALA A 57 -11.09 35.21 -23.72
N PHE A 58 -11.19 36.49 -23.38
CA PHE A 58 -10.06 37.42 -23.33
C PHE A 58 -9.10 37.08 -22.17
N ALA A 59 -9.63 36.87 -20.97
CA ALA A 59 -8.83 36.50 -19.81
C ALA A 59 -8.57 34.97 -19.74
N PRO A 60 -7.35 34.51 -19.38
CA PRO A 60 -7.06 33.10 -19.22
C PRO A 60 -7.96 32.36 -18.21
N SER A 61 -8.43 33.05 -17.17
CA SER A 61 -9.35 32.51 -16.15
C SER A 61 -10.78 32.31 -16.65
N GLU A 62 -11.15 32.98 -17.75
CA GLU A 62 -12.47 32.89 -18.38
C GLU A 62 -12.48 31.85 -19.52
N ARG A 63 -11.33 31.24 -19.81
CA ARG A 63 -11.25 30.15 -20.78
C ARG A 63 -11.86 28.88 -20.20
N VAL A 64 -12.33 28.02 -21.10
CA VAL A 64 -12.81 26.69 -20.76
C VAL A 64 -11.68 25.92 -20.08
N GLN A 65 -11.91 25.51 -18.82
CA GLN A 65 -11.03 24.61 -18.08
C GLN A 65 -11.71 23.25 -17.95
N SER A 66 -10.95 22.19 -18.18
CA SER A 66 -11.39 20.84 -17.89
C SER A 66 -11.36 20.62 -16.38
N ILE A 67 -12.45 20.11 -15.81
CA ILE A 67 -12.51 19.69 -14.42
C ILE A 67 -12.28 18.18 -14.40
N ASP A 68 -11.16 17.76 -13.82
CA ASP A 68 -10.83 16.35 -13.67
C ASP A 68 -11.38 15.80 -12.35
N ALA A 69 -11.77 14.53 -12.35
CA ALA A 69 -12.21 13.86 -11.15
C ALA A 69 -11.04 13.67 -10.17
N PRO A 70 -11.21 13.98 -8.87
CA PRO A 70 -10.14 13.79 -7.88
C PRO A 70 -9.85 12.32 -7.57
N LEU A 71 -10.82 11.43 -7.88
CA LEU A 71 -10.74 9.99 -7.66
C LEU A 71 -11.39 9.24 -8.82
N ASN A 72 -10.85 8.06 -9.12
CA ASN A 72 -11.44 7.14 -10.08
C ASN A 72 -12.69 6.50 -9.48
N GLY A 73 -13.76 6.42 -10.25
CA GLY A 73 -15.01 5.82 -9.80
C GLY A 73 -16.02 5.70 -10.92
N VAL A 74 -17.23 5.27 -10.57
CA VAL A 74 -18.36 5.16 -11.49
C VAL A 74 -19.24 6.39 -11.33
N ILE A 75 -19.62 7.02 -12.43
CA ILE A 75 -20.58 8.14 -12.39
C ILE A 75 -21.95 7.58 -11.98
N SER A 76 -22.40 7.97 -10.79
CA SER A 76 -23.69 7.56 -10.22
C SER A 76 -24.83 8.43 -10.73
N LYS A 77 -24.62 9.76 -10.76
CA LYS A 77 -25.66 10.72 -11.13
C LYS A 77 -25.08 11.94 -11.84
N TRP A 78 -25.80 12.41 -12.85
CA TRP A 78 -25.56 13.68 -13.52
C TRP A 78 -26.50 14.74 -12.98
N TYR A 79 -25.98 15.89 -12.54
CA TYR A 79 -26.79 17.02 -12.08
C TYR A 79 -26.91 18.13 -13.13
N VAL A 80 -26.01 18.16 -14.11
CA VAL A 80 -25.92 19.23 -15.11
C VAL A 80 -25.89 18.68 -16.52
N GLN A 81 -26.38 19.47 -17.47
CA GLN A 81 -26.38 19.15 -18.90
C GLN A 81 -25.58 20.22 -19.66
N GLU A 82 -25.20 19.92 -20.91
CA GLU A 82 -24.50 20.87 -21.76
C GLU A 82 -25.26 22.20 -21.88
N GLY A 83 -24.55 23.33 -21.71
CA GLY A 83 -25.13 24.66 -21.71
C GLY A 83 -25.78 25.11 -20.39
N SER A 84 -25.80 24.26 -19.36
CA SER A 84 -26.31 24.64 -18.03
C SER A 84 -25.39 25.66 -17.35
N LYS A 85 -25.96 26.73 -16.80
CA LYS A 85 -25.22 27.71 -16.00
C LYS A 85 -25.05 27.19 -14.58
N VAL A 86 -23.80 27.13 -14.11
CA VAL A 86 -23.43 26.61 -12.78
C VAL A 86 -22.64 27.66 -12.03
N ASN A 87 -22.80 27.71 -10.70
CA ASN A 87 -22.01 28.56 -9.82
C ASN A 87 -20.94 27.75 -9.10
N LYS A 88 -19.97 28.44 -8.49
CA LYS A 88 -18.93 27.80 -7.69
C LYS A 88 -19.54 27.06 -6.50
N GLY A 89 -19.33 25.75 -6.45
CA GLY A 89 -19.81 24.88 -5.37
C GLY A 89 -21.03 24.05 -5.74
N ASP A 90 -21.65 24.30 -6.90
CA ASP A 90 -22.77 23.48 -7.37
C ASP A 90 -22.27 22.09 -7.79
N PRO A 91 -22.96 21.01 -7.39
CA PRO A 91 -22.58 19.66 -7.78
C PRO A 91 -22.81 19.45 -9.28
N LEU A 92 -21.79 18.97 -9.98
CA LEU A 92 -21.85 18.68 -11.41
C LEU A 92 -22.19 17.20 -11.67
N LEU A 93 -21.46 16.31 -10.99
CA LEU A 93 -21.62 14.87 -11.06
C LEU A 93 -21.45 14.24 -9.68
N GLU A 94 -22.12 13.13 -9.44
CA GLU A 94 -21.88 12.24 -8.30
C GLU A 94 -21.05 11.05 -8.76
N ILE A 95 -19.91 10.81 -8.10
CA ILE A 95 -19.04 9.66 -8.37
C ILE A 95 -19.14 8.71 -7.18
N SER A 96 -19.48 7.46 -7.46
CA SER A 96 -19.46 6.36 -6.49
C SER A 96 -18.20 5.54 -6.66
N ASP A 97 -17.75 4.90 -5.57
CA ASP A 97 -16.72 3.86 -5.65
C ASP A 97 -17.19 2.71 -6.55
N ILE A 98 -16.24 2.05 -7.21
CA ILE A 98 -16.45 0.84 -8.02
C ILE A 98 -16.85 -0.33 -7.11
N ASP A 99 -16.37 -0.35 -5.87
CA ASP A 99 -16.62 -1.44 -4.93
C ASP A 99 -17.65 -1.05 -3.85
N PRO A 100 -18.91 -1.50 -3.97
CA PRO A 100 -19.96 -1.15 -3.01
C PRO A 100 -19.69 -1.73 -1.61
N MET A 101 -18.88 -2.79 -1.50
CA MET A 101 -18.57 -3.47 -0.24
C MET A 101 -17.21 -3.07 0.34
N PHE A 102 -16.55 -2.04 -0.21
CA PHE A 102 -15.21 -1.64 0.23
C PHE A 102 -15.13 -1.38 1.73
N LYS A 103 -16.11 -0.62 2.26
CA LYS A 103 -16.20 -0.28 3.68
C LYS A 103 -16.39 -1.52 4.56
N GLU A 104 -17.30 -2.42 4.16
CA GLU A 104 -17.60 -3.65 4.89
C GLU A 104 -16.40 -4.60 4.91
N ARG A 105 -15.71 -4.74 3.77
CA ARG A 105 -14.47 -5.53 3.67
C ARG A 105 -13.38 -4.97 4.59
N LEU A 106 -13.20 -3.65 4.60
CA LEU A 106 -12.21 -3.01 5.45
C LEU A 106 -12.54 -3.17 6.94
N GLN A 107 -13.82 -3.09 7.31
CA GLN A 107 -14.29 -3.38 8.67
C GLN A 107 -14.05 -4.84 9.06
N ALA A 108 -14.40 -5.79 8.19
CA ALA A 108 -14.14 -7.21 8.41
C ALA A 108 -12.63 -7.49 8.54
N GLN A 109 -11.79 -6.87 7.73
CA GLN A 109 -10.33 -6.98 7.83
C GLN A 109 -9.82 -6.45 9.16
N ARG A 110 -10.28 -5.27 9.59
CA ARG A 110 -9.94 -4.69 10.90
C ARG A 110 -10.37 -5.61 12.05
N ASP A 111 -11.58 -6.14 12.00
CA ASP A 111 -12.13 -6.96 13.08
C ASP A 111 -11.42 -8.32 13.16
N ASN A 112 -11.07 -8.90 12.01
CA ASN A 112 -10.21 -10.09 11.95
C ASN A 112 -8.82 -9.83 12.56
N LEU A 113 -8.21 -8.69 12.27
CA LEU A 113 -6.93 -8.32 12.88
C LEU A 113 -7.05 -8.10 14.39
N ARG A 114 -8.14 -7.47 14.85
CA ARG A 114 -8.42 -7.28 16.28
C ARG A 114 -8.59 -8.60 17.01
N THR A 115 -9.33 -9.54 16.43
CA THR A 115 -9.51 -10.90 16.99
C THR A 115 -8.18 -11.65 17.04
N LYS A 116 -7.34 -11.56 15.99
CA LYS A 116 -5.99 -12.14 15.99
C LYS A 116 -5.12 -11.55 17.09
N LEU A 117 -5.17 -10.24 17.29
CA LEU A 117 -4.42 -9.57 18.36
C LEU A 117 -4.85 -10.07 19.74
N SER A 118 -6.16 -10.08 20.02
CA SER A 118 -6.68 -10.56 21.30
C SER A 118 -6.35 -12.03 21.57
N ALA A 119 -6.37 -12.88 20.53
CA ALA A 119 -5.95 -14.28 20.65
C ALA A 119 -4.47 -14.39 21.03
N LYS A 120 -3.60 -13.56 20.42
CA LYS A 120 -2.17 -13.53 20.74
C LYS A 120 -1.87 -12.99 22.13
N GLU A 121 -2.63 -12.00 22.60
CA GLU A 121 -2.54 -11.51 23.98
C GLU A 121 -2.93 -12.59 25.00
N SER A 122 -3.99 -13.36 24.72
CA SER A 122 -4.43 -14.48 25.57
C SER A 122 -3.41 -15.62 25.59
N GLU A 123 -2.78 -15.89 24.45
CA GLU A 123 -1.69 -16.85 24.32
C GLU A 123 -0.47 -16.41 25.15
N LEU A 124 -0.09 -15.13 25.09
CA LEU A 124 0.99 -14.57 25.90
C LEU A 124 0.72 -14.73 27.40
N GLN A 125 -0.49 -14.39 27.86
CA GLN A 125 -0.88 -14.58 29.26
C GLN A 125 -0.80 -16.04 29.70
N SER A 126 -1.18 -16.97 28.82
CA SER A 126 -1.08 -18.41 29.08
C SER A 126 0.37 -18.87 29.21
N TYR A 127 1.28 -18.32 28.41
CA TYR A 127 2.71 -18.61 28.51
C TYR A 127 3.35 -18.00 29.76
N GLU A 128 2.98 -16.78 30.16
CA GLU A 128 3.45 -16.18 31.40
C GLU A 128 3.04 -17.00 32.63
N LEU A 129 1.81 -17.52 32.64
CA LEU A 129 1.34 -18.41 33.70
C LEU A 129 2.12 -19.72 33.72
N GLN A 130 2.36 -20.34 32.55
CA GLN A 130 3.19 -21.55 32.45
C GLN A 130 4.61 -21.30 32.96
N GLN A 131 5.22 -20.19 32.57
CA GLN A 131 6.55 -19.80 33.05
C GLN A 131 6.58 -19.65 34.57
N ARG A 132 5.59 -18.96 35.15
CA ARG A 132 5.48 -18.80 36.60
C ARG A 132 5.35 -20.15 37.32
N ASN A 133 4.53 -21.05 36.79
CA ASN A 133 4.35 -22.39 37.33
C ASN A 133 5.65 -23.22 37.25
N LEU A 134 6.39 -23.11 36.15
CA LEU A 134 7.68 -23.77 35.99
C LEU A 134 8.73 -23.24 36.97
N VAL A 135 8.80 -21.92 37.16
CA VAL A 135 9.69 -21.30 38.15
C VAL A 135 9.34 -21.78 39.56
N SER A 136 8.06 -21.72 39.94
CA SER A 136 7.59 -22.21 41.25
C SER A 136 7.90 -23.70 41.46
N SER A 137 7.67 -24.54 40.44
CA SER A 137 7.99 -25.97 40.49
C SER A 137 9.49 -26.23 40.63
N ARG A 138 10.31 -25.46 39.89
CA ARG A 138 11.77 -25.53 39.98
C ARG A 138 12.23 -25.15 41.39
N ASP A 139 11.74 -24.06 41.95
CA ASP A 139 12.15 -23.58 43.27
C ASP A 139 11.73 -24.58 44.37
N ALA A 140 10.50 -25.12 44.29
CA ALA A 140 10.05 -26.18 45.19
C ALA A 140 10.95 -27.44 45.12
N LYS A 141 11.39 -27.83 43.92
CA LYS A 141 12.32 -28.95 43.72
C LYS A 141 13.70 -28.66 44.31
N ILE A 142 14.21 -27.44 44.16
CA ILE A 142 15.50 -27.02 44.73
C ILE A 142 15.42 -27.07 46.26
N SER A 143 14.38 -26.47 46.86
CA SER A 143 14.18 -26.49 48.32
C SER A 143 14.05 -27.92 48.85
N ALA A 144 13.31 -28.79 48.15
CA ALA A 144 13.19 -30.20 48.53
C ALA A 144 14.53 -30.95 48.43
N ALA A 145 15.34 -30.66 47.42
CA ALA A 145 16.67 -31.26 47.26
C ALA A 145 17.65 -30.78 48.36
N GLN A 146 17.62 -29.50 48.69
CA GLN A 146 18.40 -28.93 49.81
C GLN A 146 18.00 -29.57 51.14
N TYR A 147 16.70 -29.66 51.43
CA TYR A 147 16.21 -30.32 52.63
C TYR A 147 16.67 -31.78 52.73
N LYS A 148 16.60 -32.54 51.63
CA LYS A 148 17.10 -33.93 51.59
C LYS A 148 18.60 -34.02 51.87
N LEU A 149 19.37 -33.06 51.36
CA LEU A 149 20.81 -32.99 51.58
C LEU A 149 21.13 -32.70 53.05
N ASP A 150 20.39 -31.81 53.70
CA ASP A 150 20.57 -31.52 55.12
C ASP A 150 20.17 -32.70 56.01
N VAL A 151 19.07 -33.39 55.70
CA VAL A 151 18.68 -34.64 56.37
C VAL A 151 19.77 -35.71 56.22
N ALA A 152 20.35 -35.86 55.04
CA ALA A 152 21.44 -36.81 54.82
C ALA A 152 22.69 -36.46 55.65
N LYS A 153 23.05 -35.18 55.74
CA LYS A 153 24.16 -34.71 56.61
C LYS A 153 23.89 -35.01 58.08
N GLN A 154 22.68 -34.72 58.57
CA GLN A 154 22.29 -35.02 59.95
C GLN A 154 22.32 -36.52 60.23
N LYS A 155 21.90 -37.35 59.27
CA LYS A 155 22.01 -38.81 59.36
C LYS A 155 23.46 -39.25 59.55
N ILE A 156 24.39 -38.71 58.76
CA ILE A 156 25.83 -39.02 58.86
C ILE A 156 26.35 -38.65 60.26
N LEU A 157 26.01 -37.47 60.78
CA LEU A 157 26.40 -37.05 62.13
C LEU A 157 25.84 -37.99 63.20
N SER A 158 24.54 -38.30 63.16
CA SER A 158 23.91 -39.22 64.11
C SER A 158 24.51 -40.63 64.07
N SER A 159 24.89 -41.12 62.88
CA SER A 159 25.56 -42.41 62.72
C SER A 159 26.97 -42.38 63.28
N ALA A 160 27.71 -41.27 63.13
CA ALA A 160 29.02 -41.11 63.73
C ALA A 160 28.96 -41.07 65.27
N GLU A 161 27.97 -40.36 65.83
CA GLU A 161 27.72 -40.34 67.27
C GLU A 161 27.36 -41.74 67.79
N THR A 162 26.49 -42.46 67.08
CA THR A 162 26.13 -43.84 67.43
C THR A 162 27.34 -44.77 67.39
N LEU A 163 28.23 -44.60 66.40
CA LEU A 163 29.45 -45.37 66.28
C LEU A 163 30.40 -45.09 67.46
N SER A 164 30.56 -43.81 67.85
CA SER A 164 31.36 -43.44 69.03
C SER A 164 30.79 -44.00 70.33
N ALA A 165 29.46 -43.96 70.50
CA ALA A 165 28.79 -44.53 71.66
C ALA A 165 28.95 -46.05 71.72
N THR A 166 28.83 -46.73 70.56
CA THR A 166 29.04 -48.18 70.46
C THR A 166 30.49 -48.56 70.73
N GLN A 167 31.46 -47.76 70.30
CA GLN A 167 32.86 -47.98 70.64
C GLN A 167 33.08 -47.86 72.16
N ALA A 168 32.51 -46.83 72.80
CA ALA A 168 32.59 -46.66 74.24
C ALA A 168 31.93 -47.82 75.02
N THR A 169 30.84 -48.43 74.51
CA THR A 169 30.25 -49.61 75.14
C THR A 169 31.11 -50.86 74.97
N VAL A 170 31.77 -51.04 73.83
CA VAL A 170 32.75 -52.11 73.61
C VAL A 170 33.91 -51.95 74.58
N ASP A 171 34.51 -50.76 74.67
CA ASP A 171 35.62 -50.47 75.59
C ASP A 171 35.21 -50.74 77.05
N ALA A 172 34.03 -50.27 77.45
CA ALA A 172 33.48 -50.53 78.79
C ALA A 172 33.26 -52.03 79.07
N ALA A 173 32.77 -52.79 78.09
CA ALA A 173 32.61 -54.24 78.20
C ALA A 173 33.97 -54.95 78.33
N GLU A 174 34.99 -54.52 77.59
CA GLU A 174 36.36 -55.04 77.73
C GLU A 174 36.95 -54.73 79.11
N PHE A 175 36.79 -53.51 79.62
CA PHE A 175 37.22 -53.15 80.98
C PHE A 175 36.52 -54.02 82.03
N GLN A 176 35.23 -54.30 81.86
CA GLN A 176 34.48 -55.15 82.77
C GLN A 176 34.98 -56.60 82.73
N ILE A 177 35.24 -57.16 81.54
CA ILE A 177 35.82 -58.50 81.38
C ILE A 177 37.21 -58.57 82.04
N ASN A 178 38.07 -57.59 81.80
CA ASN A 178 39.41 -57.52 82.38
C ASN A 178 39.36 -57.40 83.92
N ARG A 179 38.40 -56.65 84.47
CA ARG A 179 38.15 -56.60 85.91
C ARG A 179 37.73 -57.96 86.45
N LEU A 180 36.80 -58.66 85.80
CA LEU A 180 36.34 -59.99 86.22
C LEU A 180 37.47 -61.04 86.18
N LYS A 181 38.30 -61.05 85.12
CA LYS A 181 39.47 -61.92 85.00
C LYS A 181 40.46 -61.75 86.17
N ARG A 182 40.68 -60.50 86.62
CA ARG A 182 41.54 -60.22 87.79
C ARG A 182 40.94 -60.71 89.11
N LEU A 183 39.62 -60.67 89.26
CA LEU A 183 38.93 -61.10 90.48
C LEU A 183 38.78 -62.64 90.57
N TYR A 184 38.64 -63.32 89.42
CA TYR A 184 38.39 -64.76 89.36
C TYR A 184 39.31 -65.46 88.33
N PRO A 185 40.60 -65.69 88.64
CA PRO A 185 41.58 -66.23 87.69
C PRO A 185 41.28 -67.66 87.22
N VAL A 186 40.54 -68.47 87.98
CA VAL A 186 40.13 -69.83 87.60
C VAL A 186 39.12 -69.86 86.44
N LEU A 187 38.35 -68.78 86.23
CA LEU A 187 37.34 -68.68 85.15
C LEU A 187 37.92 -68.07 83.85
N ALA A 188 39.22 -67.82 83.78
CA ALA A 188 39.87 -67.20 82.63
C ALA A 188 40.13 -68.15 81.45
N THR A 189 39.59 -69.37 81.48
CA THR A 189 39.65 -70.31 80.36
C THR A 189 38.73 -69.82 79.21
N PRO A 190 39.17 -69.92 77.95
CA PRO A 190 38.42 -69.38 76.81
C PRO A 190 37.09 -70.13 76.59
N VAL A 191 36.00 -69.38 76.42
CA VAL A 191 34.63 -69.88 76.19
C VAL A 191 34.45 -70.49 74.77
N SER A 192 35.52 -70.64 74.00
CA SER A 192 35.49 -71.35 72.71
C SER A 192 35.12 -72.83 72.85
N GLU A 193 35.23 -73.41 74.04
CA GLU A 193 34.90 -74.82 74.32
C GLU A 193 33.39 -75.08 74.50
N CYS A 194 32.60 -74.09 74.91
CA CYS A 194 31.19 -74.32 75.30
C CYS A 194 30.20 -74.22 74.12
N ARG A 195 30.67 -73.94 72.90
CA ARG A 195 29.80 -73.75 71.72
C ARG A 195 29.90 -74.91 70.74
N GLY A 196 29.88 -76.13 71.26
CA GLY A 196 29.94 -77.35 70.46
C GLY A 196 29.32 -78.50 71.21
N ASN A 197 28.00 -78.46 71.41
CA ASN A 197 27.10 -79.62 71.46
C ASN A 197 25.76 -79.20 72.06
N ASP A 198 24.87 -78.63 71.23
CA ASP A 198 23.42 -78.68 71.44
C ASP A 198 22.78 -78.57 70.05
N MET A 199 22.55 -79.73 69.43
CA MET A 199 21.55 -79.90 68.38
C MET A 199 20.17 -79.80 69.04
N PHE A 200 19.29 -78.94 68.52
CA PHE A 200 17.90 -79.21 68.11
C PHE A 200 17.32 -77.98 67.40
#